data_AF-A0A2E7QZS8-F1
#
_entry.id   AF-A0A2E7QZS8-F1
#
_cell.length_a   1.000
_cell.length_b   1.000
_cell.length_c   1.000
_cell.angle_alpha   90.00
_cell.angle_beta   90.00
_cell.angle_gamma   90.00
#
_symmetry.space_group_name_H-M   'P 1'
#
loop_
_entity.id
_entity.type
_entity.pdbx_description
1 polymer ?
#
loop_
_entity_poly.entity_id
_entity_poly.type
_entity_poly.pdbx_seq_one_letter_code
_entity_poly.pdbx_strand_id
1 'polypeptide(L)'
;MKFDTENDPNNLLGQRWLCRGGSCLFVGQSGIGKSSLAMQMAVSWALGKEVFGIKPVKPLKSLLIQAENDFGDVSEMLRGTLGGLGIKTPEEATSALQDRFAIVAESVQTGEEFANAVRLLVAKHKPDLVWLDPLLSFIGDDISKQDVCSYFLRNLLNPIAHETGVVWMMMHHTPKPSTDPKSKSGWNATDHSYAGTGSSELTNWARAVCVLQSTKDEGRFVLRLAKRANRASATDVEGGRTNLIQTPRCFGRTTTTLSQGLRLRVSGQLRLGGRRGEVLFVGMELHYDLFYTVSHILK
;
A
#
# COMPACT_ATOMS: atom_id res chain seq x y z
N MET A 1 -20.07 8.91 -26.76
CA MET A 1 -19.52 7.62 -26.29
C MET A 1 -20.14 7.28 -24.95
N LYS A 2 -20.70 6.08 -24.76
CA LYS A 2 -21.21 5.61 -23.46
C LYS A 2 -20.11 4.77 -22.83
N PHE A 3 -19.38 5.33 -21.87
CA PHE A 3 -18.38 4.59 -21.09
C PHE A 3 -19.10 3.69 -20.08
N ASP A 4 -18.78 2.39 -20.06
CA ASP A 4 -19.35 1.45 -19.09
C ASP A 4 -18.57 1.54 -17.77
N THR A 5 -19.19 2.14 -16.76
CA THR A 5 -18.59 2.30 -15.44
C THR A 5 -18.58 1.02 -14.61
N GLU A 6 -19.42 0.05 -14.92
CA GLU A 6 -19.50 -1.21 -14.18
C GLU A 6 -18.40 -2.17 -14.61
N ASN A 7 -18.01 -2.14 -15.88
CA ASN A 7 -16.98 -3.01 -16.46
C ASN A 7 -15.73 -2.22 -16.90
N ASP A 8 -15.24 -1.30 -16.08
CA ASP A 8 -14.02 -0.55 -16.40
C ASP A 8 -12.78 -1.46 -16.38
N PRO A 9 -12.09 -1.66 -17.51
CA PRO A 9 -10.88 -2.47 -17.57
C PRO A 9 -9.71 -1.89 -16.75
N ASN A 10 -9.79 -0.62 -16.35
CA ASN A 10 -8.79 0.02 -15.51
C ASN A 10 -9.04 -0.19 -14.01
N ASN A 11 -10.19 -0.70 -13.58
CA ASN A 11 -10.47 -0.91 -12.15
C ASN A 11 -9.51 -1.95 -11.55
N LEU A 12 -8.91 -1.63 -10.39
CA LEU A 12 -8.03 -2.57 -9.67
C LEU A 12 -8.58 -2.91 -8.28
N LEU A 13 -9.17 -1.93 -7.58
CA LEU A 13 -9.68 -2.08 -6.21
C LEU A 13 -11.05 -1.43 -6.06
N GLY A 14 -11.96 -2.12 -5.36
CA GLY A 14 -13.32 -1.67 -5.11
C GLY A 14 -14.14 -1.47 -6.39
N GLN A 15 -15.10 -0.55 -6.34
CA GLN A 15 -15.94 -0.14 -7.48
C GLN A 15 -15.35 1.11 -8.13
N ARG A 16 -14.23 0.92 -8.84
CA ARG A 16 -13.39 2.03 -9.33
C ARG A 16 -12.91 2.90 -8.18
N TRP A 17 -12.55 2.32 -7.04
CA TRP A 17 -11.95 3.12 -5.96
C TRP A 17 -10.58 3.59 -6.41
N LEU A 18 -9.77 2.62 -6.87
CA LEU A 18 -8.49 2.85 -7.53
C LEU A 18 -8.48 2.15 -8.88
N CYS A 19 -8.13 2.93 -9.91
CA CYS A 19 -7.95 2.47 -11.28
C CYS A 19 -6.49 2.71 -11.70
N ARG A 20 -6.03 2.01 -12.74
CA ARG A 20 -4.70 2.20 -13.36
C ARG A 20 -4.37 3.69 -13.56
N GLY A 21 -3.14 4.07 -13.24
CA GLY A 21 -2.70 5.47 -13.29
C GLY A 21 -3.19 6.35 -12.12
N GLY A 22 -3.89 5.75 -11.15
CA GLY A 22 -4.41 6.43 -9.98
C GLY A 22 -3.40 6.57 -8.83
N SER A 23 -3.85 7.19 -7.75
CA SER A 23 -3.05 7.39 -6.54
C SER A 23 -3.91 7.37 -5.28
N CYS A 24 -3.33 6.86 -4.20
CA CYS A 24 -3.93 6.80 -2.87
C CYS A 24 -2.93 7.32 -1.83
N LEU A 25 -3.41 8.19 -0.94
CA LEU A 25 -2.65 8.62 0.23
C LEU A 25 -3.18 7.93 1.48
N PHE A 26 -2.26 7.40 2.29
CA PHE A 26 -2.51 6.93 3.64
C PHE A 26 -1.81 7.86 4.62
N VAL A 27 -2.60 8.49 5.46
CA VAL A 27 -2.21 9.70 6.16
C VAL A 27 -2.37 9.47 7.65
N GLY A 28 -1.34 9.74 8.43
CA GLY A 28 -1.40 9.49 9.88
C GLY A 28 -0.12 9.88 10.60
N GLN A 29 -0.21 10.09 11.91
CA GLN A 29 0.94 10.43 12.76
C GLN A 29 2.06 9.37 12.67
N SER A 30 3.26 9.72 13.13
CA SER A 30 4.31 8.72 13.29
C SER A 30 3.94 7.67 14.35
N GLY A 31 4.38 6.42 14.17
CA GLY A 31 4.19 5.34 15.14
C GLY A 31 2.78 4.73 15.24
N ILE A 32 1.80 5.16 14.43
CA ILE A 32 0.42 4.63 14.54
C ILE A 32 0.14 3.38 13.68
N GLY A 33 1.16 2.79 13.04
CA GLY A 33 1.01 1.56 12.25
C GLY A 33 0.71 1.73 10.76
N LYS A 34 1.19 2.79 10.11
CA LYS A 34 1.03 2.98 8.65
C LYS A 34 1.78 1.91 7.84
N SER A 35 3.05 1.66 8.14
CA SER A 35 3.88 0.63 7.49
C SER A 35 3.30 -0.77 7.64
N SER A 36 2.85 -1.08 8.86
CA SER A 36 2.08 -2.27 9.22
C SER A 36 0.81 -2.43 8.36
N LEU A 37 0.02 -1.36 8.22
CA LEU A 37 -1.17 -1.35 7.35
C LEU A 37 -0.80 -1.53 5.87
N ALA A 38 0.26 -0.87 5.40
CA ALA A 38 0.76 -1.00 4.03
C ALA A 38 1.12 -2.44 3.70
N MET A 39 1.91 -3.08 4.58
CA MET A 39 2.31 -4.49 4.48
C MET A 39 1.07 -5.40 4.42
N GLN A 40 0.12 -5.22 5.34
CA GLN A 40 -1.09 -6.03 5.37
C GLN A 40 -1.92 -5.91 4.10
N MET A 41 -2.14 -4.68 3.62
CA MET A 41 -2.91 -4.44 2.40
C MET A 41 -2.18 -4.99 1.16
N ALA A 42 -0.89 -4.73 1.03
CA ALA A 42 -0.08 -5.20 -0.09
C ALA A 42 -0.08 -6.72 -0.19
N VAL A 43 0.18 -7.42 0.92
CA VAL A 43 0.19 -8.89 0.98
C VAL A 43 -1.21 -9.46 0.75
N SER A 44 -2.24 -8.93 1.41
CA SER A 44 -3.61 -9.45 1.26
C SER A 44 -4.11 -9.33 -0.18
N TRP A 45 -3.91 -8.17 -0.81
CA TRP A 45 -4.29 -7.96 -2.21
C TRP A 45 -3.41 -8.74 -3.19
N ALA A 46 -2.13 -9.00 -2.86
CA ALA A 46 -1.29 -9.93 -3.62
C ALA A 46 -1.82 -11.37 -3.61
N LEU A 47 -2.55 -11.75 -2.56
CA LEU A 47 -3.26 -13.03 -2.48
C LEU A 47 -4.68 -12.98 -3.05
N GLY A 48 -5.13 -11.83 -3.57
CA GLY A 48 -6.50 -11.62 -4.06
C GLY A 48 -7.55 -11.58 -2.94
N LYS A 49 -7.13 -11.46 -1.68
CA LYS A 49 -8.03 -11.33 -0.52
C LYS A 49 -8.46 -9.88 -0.35
N GLU A 50 -9.71 -9.67 0.02
CA GLU A 50 -10.20 -8.33 0.36
C GLU A 50 -9.68 -7.87 1.73
N VAL A 51 -9.63 -6.55 1.92
CA VAL A 51 -9.26 -5.92 3.19
C VAL A 51 -10.33 -4.89 3.54
N PHE A 52 -11.00 -5.07 4.69
CA PHE A 52 -12.14 -4.24 5.10
C PHE A 52 -13.23 -4.13 4.03
N GLY A 53 -13.55 -5.23 3.34
CA GLY A 53 -14.49 -5.27 2.22
C GLY A 53 -14.00 -4.63 0.90
N ILE A 54 -12.80 -4.03 0.90
CA ILE A 54 -12.17 -3.49 -0.31
C ILE A 54 -11.58 -4.65 -1.11
N LYS A 55 -12.32 -5.06 -2.13
CA LYS A 55 -12.00 -6.21 -2.97
C LYS A 55 -11.05 -5.86 -4.12
N PRO A 56 -9.97 -6.62 -4.34
CA PRO A 56 -9.18 -6.53 -5.57
C PRO A 56 -9.87 -7.29 -6.72
N VAL A 57 -9.76 -6.80 -7.95
CA VAL A 57 -10.37 -7.45 -9.13
C VAL A 57 -9.69 -8.77 -9.51
N LYS A 58 -8.43 -8.95 -9.09
CA LYS A 58 -7.56 -10.11 -9.25
C LYS A 58 -6.48 -10.07 -8.16
N PRO A 59 -5.70 -11.13 -7.92
CA PRO A 59 -4.44 -11.00 -7.19
C PRO A 59 -3.56 -9.89 -7.80
N LEU A 60 -3.23 -8.85 -7.03
CA LEU A 60 -2.52 -7.66 -7.49
C LEU A 60 -1.03 -7.70 -7.14
N LYS A 61 -0.17 -7.35 -8.09
CA LYS A 61 1.27 -7.27 -7.81
C LYS A 61 1.61 -5.99 -7.06
N SER A 62 2.31 -6.10 -5.94
CA SER A 62 2.75 -4.96 -5.14
C SER A 62 4.28 -4.86 -5.11
N LEU A 63 4.79 -3.65 -5.33
CA LEU A 63 6.18 -3.26 -5.06
C LEU A 63 6.16 -2.28 -3.89
N LEU A 64 6.74 -2.66 -2.75
CA LEU A 64 6.88 -1.79 -1.57
C LEU A 64 8.29 -1.22 -1.52
N ILE A 65 8.40 0.10 -1.64
CA ILE A 65 9.66 0.85 -1.54
C ILE A 65 9.61 1.60 -0.22
N GLN A 66 10.53 1.27 0.68
CA GLN A 66 10.50 1.75 2.05
C GLN A 66 11.88 2.30 2.45
N ALA A 67 11.89 3.37 3.24
CA ALA A 67 13.11 4.10 3.58
C ALA A 67 13.48 4.07 5.07
N GLU A 68 12.54 3.71 5.96
CA GLU A 68 12.69 3.92 7.41
C GLU A 68 12.89 2.64 8.22
N ASN A 69 12.34 1.52 7.77
CA ASN A 69 12.31 0.28 8.54
C ASN A 69 13.54 -0.55 8.24
N ASP A 70 14.16 -1.12 9.27
CA ASP A 70 15.25 -2.05 9.04
C ASP A 70 14.72 -3.43 8.57
N PHE A 71 15.64 -4.34 8.30
CA PHE A 71 15.26 -5.70 7.88
C PHE A 71 14.45 -6.45 8.95
N GLY A 72 14.76 -6.26 10.22
CA GLY A 72 14.06 -6.87 11.35
C GLY A 72 12.62 -6.37 11.45
N ASP A 73 12.41 -5.06 11.36
CA ASP A 73 11.09 -4.42 11.35
C ASP A 73 10.23 -4.94 10.19
N VAL A 74 10.81 -4.98 8.98
CA VAL A 74 10.13 -5.52 7.79
C VAL A 74 9.77 -6.99 7.98
N SER A 75 10.69 -7.79 8.57
CA SER A 75 10.45 -9.20 8.84
C SER A 75 9.35 -9.42 9.88
N GLU A 76 9.34 -8.64 10.97
CA GLU A 76 8.27 -8.70 11.99
C GLU A 76 6.91 -8.38 11.37
N MET A 77 6.81 -7.29 10.60
CA MET A 77 5.56 -6.89 9.95
C MET A 77 5.06 -7.94 8.94
N LEU A 78 5.97 -8.49 8.12
CA LEU A 78 5.62 -9.51 7.14
C LEU A 78 5.17 -10.80 7.83
N ARG A 79 5.91 -11.29 8.83
CA ARG A 79 5.55 -12.50 9.59
C ARG A 79 4.21 -12.34 10.32
N GLY A 80 3.98 -11.19 10.94
CA GLY A 80 2.71 -10.86 11.61
C GLY A 80 1.53 -10.88 10.64
N THR A 81 1.72 -10.30 9.45
CA THR A 81 0.72 -10.29 8.37
C THR A 81 0.42 -11.70 7.87
N LEU A 82 1.45 -12.48 7.55
CA LEU A 82 1.31 -13.86 7.07
C LEU A 82 0.61 -14.75 8.10
N GLY A 83 1.01 -14.67 9.37
CA GLY A 83 0.38 -15.39 10.46
C GLY A 83 -1.10 -15.02 10.63
N GLY A 84 -1.44 -13.73 10.50
CA GLY A 84 -2.83 -13.27 10.48
C GLY A 84 -3.66 -13.81 9.32
N LEU A 85 -3.01 -14.11 8.19
CA LEU A 85 -3.62 -14.70 6.99
C LEU A 85 -3.64 -16.23 6.99
N GLY A 86 -3.11 -16.85 8.05
CA GLY A 86 -3.03 -18.30 8.22
C GLY A 86 -1.85 -18.97 7.52
N ILE A 87 -0.93 -18.20 6.94
CA ILE A 87 0.29 -18.70 6.27
C ILE A 87 1.35 -18.92 7.34
N LYS A 88 1.79 -20.18 7.50
CA LYS A 88 2.59 -20.58 8.68
C LYS A 88 4.05 -20.88 8.37
N THR A 89 4.39 -21.17 7.12
CA THR A 89 5.77 -21.53 6.75
C THR A 89 6.37 -20.57 5.71
N PRO A 90 7.70 -20.38 5.71
CA PRO A 90 8.38 -19.60 4.69
C PRO A 90 8.15 -20.10 3.26
N GLU A 91 8.01 -21.42 3.07
CA GLU A 91 7.77 -22.04 1.75
C GLU A 91 6.36 -21.70 1.24
N GLU A 92 5.35 -21.80 2.12
CA GLU A 92 3.98 -21.40 1.81
C GLU A 92 3.92 -19.92 1.44
N ALA A 93 4.58 -19.06 2.23
CA ALA A 93 4.65 -17.63 1.97
C ALA A 93 5.36 -17.30 0.66
N THR A 94 6.50 -17.94 0.40
CA THR A 94 7.27 -17.76 -0.85
C THR A 94 6.42 -18.17 -2.04
N SER A 95 5.77 -19.32 -2.00
CA SER A 95 4.90 -19.80 -3.08
C SER A 95 3.68 -18.89 -3.30
N ALA A 96 3.04 -18.44 -2.22
CA ALA A 96 1.84 -17.61 -2.28
C ALA A 96 2.13 -16.21 -2.86
N LEU A 97 3.28 -15.63 -2.51
CA LEU A 97 3.68 -14.26 -2.88
C LEU A 97 4.64 -14.19 -4.07
N GLN A 98 5.05 -15.34 -4.62
CA GLN A 98 6.00 -15.41 -5.72
C GLN A 98 5.59 -14.50 -6.88
N ASP A 99 6.50 -13.65 -7.32
CA ASP A 99 6.34 -12.67 -8.40
C ASP A 99 5.17 -11.68 -8.23
N ARG A 100 4.54 -11.65 -7.05
CA ARG A 100 3.43 -10.76 -6.70
C ARG A 100 3.78 -9.75 -5.62
N PHE A 101 4.81 -9.99 -4.83
CA PHE A 101 5.25 -9.05 -3.81
C PHE A 101 6.76 -8.91 -3.79
N ALA A 102 7.23 -7.66 -3.85
CA ALA A 102 8.64 -7.31 -3.74
C ALA A 102 8.81 -6.13 -2.79
N ILE A 103 9.89 -6.15 -2.01
CA ILE A 103 10.25 -5.07 -1.10
C ILE A 103 11.64 -4.56 -1.49
N VAL A 104 11.77 -3.25 -1.60
CA VAL A 104 13.03 -2.56 -1.87
C VAL A 104 13.27 -1.57 -0.74
N ALA A 105 14.44 -1.64 -0.12
CA ALA A 105 14.91 -0.58 0.76
C ALA A 105 15.58 0.49 -0.09
N GLU A 106 15.06 1.72 -0.02
CA GLU A 106 15.60 2.89 -0.70
C GLU A 106 15.57 4.05 0.29
N SER A 107 16.74 4.52 0.70
CA SER A 107 16.90 5.56 1.72
C SER A 107 17.83 6.68 1.29
N VAL A 108 18.22 6.71 0.01
CA VAL A 108 19.26 7.61 -0.51
C VAL A 108 18.70 8.48 -1.62
N GLN A 109 18.11 7.88 -2.64
CA GLN A 109 17.66 8.59 -3.84
C GLN A 109 16.38 9.36 -3.57
N THR A 110 16.35 10.62 -4.04
CA THR A 110 15.19 11.51 -3.92
C THR A 110 14.92 12.24 -5.24
N GLY A 111 13.77 12.91 -5.37
CA GLY A 111 13.43 13.74 -6.52
C GLY A 111 13.51 12.98 -7.85
N GLU A 112 14.29 13.51 -8.79
CA GLU A 112 14.47 12.92 -10.13
C GLU A 112 15.26 11.60 -10.10
N GLU A 113 16.28 11.48 -9.25
CA GLU A 113 17.06 10.25 -9.11
C GLU A 113 16.16 9.11 -8.65
N PHE A 114 15.31 9.39 -7.65
CA PHE A 114 14.30 8.44 -7.21
C PHE A 114 13.31 8.08 -8.31
N ALA A 115 12.83 9.07 -9.07
CA ALA A 115 11.89 8.85 -10.17
C ALA A 115 12.48 7.93 -11.26
N ASN A 116 13.78 8.10 -11.55
CA ASN A 116 14.50 7.24 -12.48
C ASN A 116 14.68 5.82 -11.93
N ALA A 117 15.08 5.69 -10.66
CA ALA A 117 15.20 4.38 -10.00
C ALA A 117 13.86 3.62 -9.96
N VAL A 118 12.78 4.29 -9.56
CA VAL A 118 11.46 3.65 -9.48
C VAL A 118 10.93 3.26 -10.86
N ARG A 119 11.24 4.03 -11.92
CA ARG A 119 10.91 3.63 -13.30
C ARG A 119 11.57 2.29 -13.67
N LEU A 120 12.83 2.08 -13.31
CA LEU A 120 13.53 0.81 -13.52
C LEU A 120 12.90 -0.33 -12.70
N LEU A 121 12.54 -0.07 -11.45
CA LEU A 121 11.88 -1.06 -10.59
C LEU A 121 10.49 -1.44 -11.12
N VAL A 122 9.71 -0.47 -11.60
CA VAL A 122 8.41 -0.73 -12.23
C VAL A 122 8.58 -1.56 -13.50
N ALA A 123 9.58 -1.27 -14.34
CA ALA A 123 9.86 -2.06 -15.53
C ALA A 123 10.25 -3.51 -15.19
N LYS A 124 11.06 -3.70 -14.14
CA LYS A 124 11.52 -5.01 -13.65
C LYS A 124 10.38 -5.85 -13.05
N HIS A 125 9.63 -5.27 -12.11
CA HIS A 125 8.64 -6.01 -11.31
C HIS A 125 7.24 -6.02 -11.93
N LYS A 126 6.95 -5.08 -12.83
CA LYS A 126 5.62 -4.86 -13.45
C LYS A 126 4.48 -4.88 -12.41
N PRO A 127 4.59 -4.09 -11.33
CA PRO A 127 3.57 -4.09 -10.28
C PRO A 127 2.23 -3.53 -10.79
N ASP A 128 1.13 -3.89 -10.13
CA ASP A 128 -0.14 -3.16 -10.25
C ASP A 128 -0.16 -1.98 -9.24
N LEU A 129 0.45 -2.16 -8.05
CA LEU A 129 0.51 -1.19 -6.96
C LEU A 129 1.97 -0.89 -6.58
N VAL A 130 2.34 0.38 -6.46
CA VAL A 130 3.64 0.80 -5.94
C VAL A 130 3.44 1.57 -4.64
N TRP A 131 4.01 1.05 -3.56
CA TRP A 131 3.89 1.61 -2.23
C TRP A 131 5.13 2.40 -1.86
N LEU A 132 4.96 3.65 -1.42
CA LEU A 132 6.05 4.51 -0.95
C LEU A 132 5.89 4.76 0.55
N ASP A 133 6.86 4.32 1.35
CA ASP A 133 6.78 4.38 2.80
C ASP A 133 8.05 4.92 3.49
N PRO A 134 8.06 6.19 3.93
CA PRO A 134 7.09 7.25 3.65
C PRO A 134 7.41 8.07 2.41
N LEU A 135 6.40 8.74 1.86
CA LEU A 135 6.52 9.71 0.75
C LEU A 135 7.61 10.76 0.98
N LEU A 136 7.73 11.23 2.23
CA LEU A 136 8.64 12.32 2.58
C LEU A 136 10.11 11.97 2.31
N SER A 137 10.48 10.70 2.41
CA SER A 137 11.85 10.25 2.16
C SER A 137 12.25 10.31 0.69
N PHE A 138 11.30 10.48 -0.23
CA PHE A 138 11.56 10.40 -1.68
C PHE A 138 11.39 11.73 -2.41
N ILE A 139 10.68 12.71 -1.82
CA ILE A 139 10.33 13.95 -2.53
C ILE A 139 11.54 14.84 -2.82
N GLY A 140 12.54 14.84 -1.94
CA GLY A 140 13.83 15.53 -2.12
C GLY A 140 13.88 17.01 -1.72
N ASP A 141 12.75 17.62 -1.34
CA ASP A 141 12.67 19.01 -0.87
C ASP A 141 11.44 19.18 0.05
N ASP A 142 11.12 20.42 0.44
CA ASP A 142 10.05 20.78 1.34
C ASP A 142 8.66 20.47 0.76
N ILE A 143 8.05 19.41 1.29
CA ILE A 143 6.70 18.93 0.94
C ILE A 143 5.59 19.94 1.25
N SER A 144 5.85 20.98 2.04
CA SER A 144 4.86 22.04 2.27
C SER A 144 4.75 23.00 1.08
N LYS A 145 5.76 23.05 0.21
CA LYS A 145 5.76 23.90 -0.98
C LYS A 145 4.98 23.26 -2.13
N GLN A 146 4.04 24.03 -2.68
CA GLN A 146 3.14 23.54 -3.71
C GLN A 146 3.87 23.19 -5.02
N ASP A 147 4.84 24.00 -5.42
CA ASP A 147 5.66 23.78 -6.63
C ASP A 147 6.49 22.50 -6.51
N VAL A 148 7.14 22.26 -5.37
CA VAL A 148 7.87 21.01 -5.07
C VAL A 148 6.93 19.80 -5.16
N CYS A 149 5.80 19.83 -4.46
CA CYS A 149 4.81 18.75 -4.52
C CYS A 149 4.31 18.51 -5.94
N SER A 150 3.94 19.58 -6.63
CA SER A 150 3.41 19.49 -7.99
C SER A 150 4.44 18.89 -8.94
N TYR A 151 5.71 19.32 -8.84
CA TYR A 151 6.78 18.79 -9.67
C TYR A 151 6.97 17.29 -9.45
N PHE A 152 7.18 16.87 -8.20
CA PHE A 152 7.41 15.47 -7.89
C PHE A 152 6.22 14.57 -8.30
N LEU A 153 5.00 14.98 -7.92
CA LEU A 153 3.81 14.14 -8.13
C LEU A 153 3.35 14.15 -9.59
N ARG A 154 3.34 15.33 -10.25
CA ARG A 154 2.75 15.50 -11.58
C ARG A 154 3.73 15.39 -12.71
N ASN A 155 4.97 15.83 -12.51
CA ASN A 155 5.98 15.84 -13.58
C ASN A 155 6.86 14.60 -13.53
N LEU A 156 7.10 14.02 -12.35
CA LEU A 156 7.95 12.82 -12.22
C LEU A 156 7.12 11.53 -12.11
N LEU A 157 6.20 11.44 -11.16
CA LEU A 157 5.49 10.18 -10.88
C LEU A 157 4.28 9.89 -11.80
N ASN A 158 3.51 10.91 -12.18
CA ASN A 158 2.36 10.71 -13.07
C ASN A 158 2.75 10.12 -14.44
N PRO A 159 3.82 10.56 -15.12
CA PRO A 159 4.23 9.94 -16.39
C PRO A 159 4.45 8.44 -16.27
N ILE A 160 5.12 7.98 -15.19
CA ILE A 160 5.33 6.55 -14.92
C ILE A 160 3.98 5.85 -14.76
N ALA A 161 3.07 6.40 -13.98
CA ALA A 161 1.74 5.81 -13.74
C ALA A 161 0.85 5.78 -14.99
N HIS A 162 0.91 6.81 -15.84
CA HIS A 162 0.15 6.86 -17.08
C HIS A 162 0.70 5.93 -18.15
N GLU A 163 2.02 5.77 -18.22
CA GLU A 163 2.69 4.86 -19.16
C GLU A 163 2.51 3.39 -18.78
N THR A 164 2.66 3.06 -17.49
CA THR A 164 2.72 1.67 -17.02
C THR A 164 1.40 1.17 -16.41
N GLY A 165 0.50 2.10 -16.06
CA GLY A 165 -0.76 1.79 -15.39
C GLY A 165 -0.63 1.47 -13.90
N VAL A 166 0.53 1.67 -13.27
CA VAL A 166 0.68 1.50 -11.82
C VAL A 166 -0.23 2.44 -11.04
N VAL A 167 -0.60 2.03 -9.83
CA VAL A 167 -1.25 2.90 -8.85
C VAL A 167 -0.28 3.21 -7.72
N TRP A 168 -0.11 4.50 -7.43
CA TRP A 168 0.71 4.96 -6.31
C TRP A 168 -0.04 4.82 -4.99
N MET A 169 0.59 4.21 -3.99
CA MET A 169 0.06 4.01 -2.64
C MET A 169 1.05 4.61 -1.63
N MET A 170 0.83 5.85 -1.21
CA MET A 170 1.85 6.58 -0.45
C MET A 170 1.46 6.72 1.02
N MET A 171 2.38 6.34 1.90
CA MET A 171 2.29 6.61 3.33
C MET A 171 2.84 8.02 3.59
N HIS A 172 2.05 8.86 4.25
CA HIS A 172 2.41 10.24 4.54
C HIS A 172 2.15 10.56 6.01
N HIS A 173 3.14 11.17 6.65
CA HIS A 173 3.03 11.59 8.03
C HIS A 173 2.23 12.88 8.13
N THR A 174 1.24 12.94 9.02
CA THR A 174 0.58 14.21 9.33
C THR A 174 1.49 15.07 10.22
N PRO A 175 1.42 16.40 10.11
CA PRO A 175 1.93 17.29 11.15
C PRO A 175 1.38 16.93 12.54
N LYS A 176 2.08 17.34 13.60
CA LYS A 176 1.57 17.21 14.97
C LYS A 176 0.17 17.85 15.05
N PRO A 177 -0.80 17.20 15.71
CA PRO A 177 -2.14 17.76 15.81
C PRO A 177 -2.10 19.10 16.55
N SER A 178 -2.97 20.03 16.15
CA SER A 178 -3.23 21.24 16.94
C SER A 178 -3.55 20.85 18.39
N THR A 179 -2.98 21.59 19.34
CA THR A 179 -3.18 21.39 20.77
C THR A 179 -4.59 21.76 21.24
N ASP A 180 -5.45 22.32 20.38
CA ASP A 180 -6.84 22.66 20.68
C ASP A 180 -7.81 21.50 20.35
N PRO A 181 -8.37 20.78 21.34
CA PRO A 181 -9.28 19.67 21.12
C PRO A 181 -10.63 20.07 20.52
N LYS A 182 -11.03 21.36 20.62
CA LYS A 182 -12.29 21.86 20.04
C LYS A 182 -12.18 22.12 18.53
N SER A 183 -10.97 22.29 18.02
CA SER A 183 -10.69 22.65 16.63
C SER A 183 -11.17 21.61 15.59
N LYS A 184 -11.44 20.36 16.01
CA LYS A 184 -11.83 19.24 15.13
C LYS A 184 -13.25 18.72 15.33
N SER A 185 -14.02 19.32 16.25
CA SER A 185 -15.42 18.95 16.45
C SER A 185 -16.27 19.41 15.25
N GLY A 186 -17.02 18.49 14.63
CA GLY A 186 -17.88 18.79 13.46
C GLY A 186 -17.21 18.66 12.08
N TRP A 187 -15.97 18.18 12.00
CA TRP A 187 -15.29 17.99 10.71
C TRP A 187 -15.94 16.93 9.83
N ASN A 188 -16.05 17.24 8.54
CA ASN A 188 -16.50 16.30 7.53
C ASN A 188 -15.30 15.54 6.89
N ALA A 189 -15.58 14.60 5.98
CA ALA A 189 -14.55 13.80 5.33
C ALA A 189 -13.52 14.63 4.54
N THR A 190 -13.96 15.74 3.93
CA THR A 190 -13.09 16.67 3.18
C THR A 190 -12.11 17.37 4.12
N ASP A 191 -12.60 17.89 5.25
CA ASP A 191 -11.76 18.56 6.25
C ASP A 191 -10.67 17.61 6.80
N HIS A 192 -11.05 16.36 7.05
CA HIS A 192 -10.12 15.32 7.46
C HIS A 192 -9.04 15.00 6.41
N SER A 193 -9.38 15.05 5.12
CA SER A 193 -8.40 14.86 4.04
C SER A 193 -7.34 15.96 4.05
N TYR A 194 -7.77 17.23 4.02
CA TYR A 194 -6.86 18.38 3.95
C TYR A 194 -5.98 18.52 5.19
N ALA A 195 -6.57 18.36 6.37
CA ALA A 195 -5.82 18.46 7.62
C ALA A 195 -4.81 17.32 7.80
N GLY A 196 -5.13 16.14 7.26
CA GLY A 196 -4.21 15.02 7.27
C GLY A 196 -3.02 15.27 6.34
N THR A 197 -3.25 15.70 5.11
CA THR A 197 -2.17 15.77 4.11
C THR A 197 -1.19 16.91 4.34
N GLY A 198 -1.54 17.94 5.10
CA GLY A 198 -0.65 19.10 5.35
C GLY A 198 -0.32 19.96 4.12
N SER A 199 -0.66 19.48 2.92
CA SER A 199 -0.57 20.14 1.63
C SER A 199 -1.86 19.91 0.85
N SER A 200 -2.45 21.00 0.34
CA SER A 200 -3.63 20.95 -0.52
C SER A 200 -3.34 20.20 -1.81
N GLU A 201 -2.10 20.30 -2.32
CA GLU A 201 -1.66 19.64 -3.54
C GLU A 201 -1.69 18.11 -3.41
N LEU A 202 -1.24 17.57 -2.27
CA LEU A 202 -1.33 16.14 -1.99
C LEU A 202 -2.78 15.64 -2.01
N THR A 203 -3.69 16.33 -1.32
CA THR A 203 -5.12 15.98 -1.32
C THR A 203 -5.73 16.10 -2.72
N ASN A 204 -5.34 17.11 -3.50
CA ASN A 204 -5.87 17.36 -4.84
C ASN A 204 -5.39 16.31 -5.85
N TRP A 205 -4.10 15.97 -5.83
CA TRP A 205 -3.47 14.97 -6.67
C TRP A 205 -3.99 13.55 -6.39
N ALA A 206 -4.14 13.20 -5.10
CA ALA A 206 -4.58 11.89 -4.68
C ALA A 206 -6.00 11.56 -5.18
N ARG A 207 -6.21 10.37 -5.75
CA ARG A 207 -7.56 9.91 -6.12
C ARG A 207 -8.32 9.44 -4.90
N ALA A 208 -7.69 8.69 -4.01
CA ALA A 208 -8.23 8.31 -2.72
C ALA A 208 -7.35 8.84 -1.58
N VAL A 209 -7.97 9.10 -0.43
CA VAL A 209 -7.28 9.53 0.78
C VAL A 209 -7.86 8.75 1.95
N CYS A 210 -6.99 8.11 2.70
CA CYS A 210 -7.27 7.34 3.89
C CYS A 210 -6.54 7.98 5.07
N VAL A 211 -7.24 8.23 6.17
CA VAL A 211 -6.69 8.84 7.38
C VAL A 211 -6.70 7.80 8.50
N LEU A 212 -5.52 7.41 8.96
CA LEU A 212 -5.33 6.53 10.11
C LEU A 212 -5.12 7.38 11.36
N GLN A 213 -5.86 7.07 12.42
CA GLN A 213 -5.82 7.80 13.69
C GLN A 213 -5.84 6.80 14.86
N SER A 214 -5.08 7.10 15.91
CA SER A 214 -5.29 6.46 17.21
C SER A 214 -6.58 7.00 17.85
N THR A 215 -7.23 6.16 18.63
CA THR A 215 -8.35 6.58 19.47
C THR A 215 -7.88 6.90 20.89
N LYS A 216 -8.79 7.33 21.77
CA LYS A 216 -8.50 7.49 23.20
C LYS A 216 -8.24 6.16 23.90
N ASP A 217 -8.79 5.07 23.37
CA ASP A 217 -8.56 3.74 23.88
C ASP A 217 -7.25 3.21 23.31
N GLU A 218 -6.34 2.88 24.21
CA GLU A 218 -5.02 2.38 23.84
C GLU A 218 -5.13 1.12 22.97
N GLY A 219 -4.33 1.09 21.90
CA GLY A 219 -4.33 -0.02 20.94
C GLY A 219 -5.52 -0.03 19.96
N ARG A 220 -6.47 0.90 20.05
CA ARG A 220 -7.55 1.04 19.06
C ARG A 220 -7.25 2.14 18.05
N PHE A 221 -7.48 1.81 16.78
CA PHE A 221 -7.25 2.71 15.66
C PHE A 221 -8.51 2.86 14.81
N VAL A 222 -8.59 3.98 14.12
CA VAL A 222 -9.62 4.28 13.13
C VAL A 222 -8.95 4.55 11.79
N LEU A 223 -9.35 3.81 10.77
CA LEU A 223 -9.05 4.10 9.38
C LEU A 223 -10.28 4.74 8.73
N ARG A 224 -10.19 6.03 8.42
CA ARG A 224 -11.23 6.78 7.72
C ARG A 224 -10.91 6.91 6.24
N LEU A 225 -11.83 6.51 5.37
CA LEU A 225 -11.76 6.76 3.94
C LEU A 225 -12.29 8.18 3.69
N ALA A 226 -11.39 9.16 3.65
CA ALA A 226 -11.72 10.58 3.55
C ALA A 226 -12.10 11.02 2.12
N LYS A 227 -11.55 10.34 1.10
CA LYS A 227 -11.84 10.64 -0.31
C LYS A 227 -12.19 9.37 -1.09
N ARG A 228 -13.29 9.42 -1.87
CA ARG A 228 -13.87 8.31 -2.66
C ARG A 228 -14.34 7.10 -1.85
N ALA A 229 -14.73 7.27 -0.59
CA ALA A 229 -15.19 6.17 0.27
C ALA A 229 -16.31 5.31 -0.35
N ASN A 230 -17.31 5.95 -0.97
CA ASN A 230 -18.44 5.24 -1.60
C ASN A 230 -18.00 4.26 -2.69
N ARG A 231 -16.84 4.49 -3.33
CA ARG A 231 -16.28 3.61 -4.36
C ARG A 231 -15.44 2.48 -3.76
N ALA A 232 -14.91 2.65 -2.55
CA ALA A 232 -14.12 1.63 -1.89
C ALA A 232 -14.92 0.38 -1.56
N SER A 233 -16.25 0.53 -1.36
CA SER A 233 -17.08 -0.58 -0.92
C SER A 233 -16.58 -1.15 0.43
N ALA A 234 -16.01 -0.29 1.28
CA ALA A 234 -15.48 -0.72 2.55
C ALA A 234 -16.61 -1.15 3.51
N THR A 235 -16.29 -2.11 4.36
CA THR A 235 -17.19 -2.64 5.38
C THR A 235 -16.56 -2.61 6.77
N ASP A 236 -17.39 -2.46 7.79
CA ASP A 236 -16.99 -2.68 9.18
C ASP A 236 -16.85 -4.18 9.49
N VAL A 237 -16.59 -4.48 10.77
CA VAL A 237 -16.43 -5.86 11.27
C VAL A 237 -17.73 -6.68 11.23
N GLU A 238 -18.89 -6.03 11.15
CA GLU A 238 -20.21 -6.65 11.04
C GLU A 238 -20.65 -6.81 9.57
N GLY A 239 -19.85 -6.32 8.62
CA GLY A 239 -20.14 -6.35 7.19
C GLY A 239 -20.97 -5.15 6.68
N GLY A 240 -21.28 -4.20 7.56
CA GLY A 240 -22.00 -2.97 7.21
C GLY A 240 -21.15 -2.03 6.36
N ARG A 241 -21.76 -1.36 5.36
CA ARG A 241 -21.05 -0.37 4.53
C ARG A 241 -20.58 0.80 5.40
N THR A 242 -19.29 1.12 5.32
CA THR A 242 -18.71 2.19 6.12
C THR A 242 -17.63 2.97 5.37
N ASN A 243 -17.40 4.20 5.80
CA ASN A 243 -16.21 4.98 5.48
C ASN A 243 -15.25 5.12 6.68
N LEU A 244 -15.57 4.47 7.80
CA LEU A 244 -14.85 4.51 9.07
C LEU A 244 -14.70 3.07 9.58
N ILE A 245 -13.48 2.57 9.57
CA ILE A 245 -13.13 1.22 10.01
C ILE A 245 -12.45 1.34 11.37
N GLN A 246 -13.00 0.67 12.39
CA GLN A 246 -12.37 0.56 13.69
C GLN A 246 -11.59 -0.75 13.78
N THR A 247 -10.33 -0.70 14.23
CA THR A 247 -9.51 -1.89 14.42
C THR A 247 -8.98 -1.99 15.85
N PRO A 248 -9.12 -3.15 16.52
CA PRO A 248 -8.81 -3.30 17.94
C PRO A 248 -7.32 -3.51 18.26
N ARG A 249 -6.41 -3.49 17.26
CA ARG A 249 -4.96 -3.60 17.46
C ARG A 249 -4.17 -3.18 16.22
N CYS A 250 -2.97 -2.62 16.44
CA CYS A 250 -2.03 -2.26 15.38
C CYS A 250 -1.66 -3.50 14.56
N PHE A 251 -1.63 -3.33 13.24
CA PHE A 251 -1.54 -4.39 12.22
C PHE A 251 -0.20 -5.16 12.29
N GLY A 252 -0.06 -6.13 13.19
CA GLY A 252 1.21 -6.87 13.33
C GLY A 252 1.19 -8.09 14.26
N ARG A 253 0.16 -8.28 15.08
CA ARG A 253 0.00 -9.47 15.94
C ARG A 253 -1.41 -10.06 15.83
N THR A 254 -1.55 -10.93 14.83
CA THR A 254 -2.47 -12.08 14.64
C THR A 254 -3.99 -11.99 14.88
N THR A 255 -4.67 -12.78 14.02
CA THR A 255 -6.03 -13.34 14.08
C THR A 255 -7.20 -12.35 13.92
N THR A 256 -7.58 -12.10 12.66
CA THR A 256 -9.00 -11.94 12.35
C THR A 256 -9.62 -13.33 12.32
N THR A 257 -10.37 -13.69 13.35
CA THR A 257 -11.22 -14.88 13.35
C THR A 257 -12.31 -14.68 12.29
N LEU A 258 -12.06 -15.12 11.07
CA LEU A 258 -13.13 -15.37 10.11
C LEU A 258 -13.84 -16.65 10.58
N SER A 259 -15.12 -16.49 10.91
CA SER A 259 -16.03 -17.57 11.30
C SER A 259 -15.94 -18.77 10.36
N GLN A 260 -15.93 -19.94 10.98
CA GLN A 260 -15.84 -21.28 10.42
C GLN A 260 -16.74 -21.51 9.20
N GLY A 261 -16.23 -22.26 8.21
CA GLY A 261 -17.10 -22.94 7.25
C GLY A 261 -16.54 -23.24 5.87
N LEU A 262 -15.39 -23.92 5.73
CA LEU A 262 -15.15 -24.78 4.56
C LEU A 262 -14.00 -25.76 4.80
N ARG A 263 -14.31 -27.05 4.98
CA ARG A 263 -13.34 -28.14 4.86
C ARG A 263 -13.13 -28.40 3.37
N LEU A 264 -11.94 -28.16 2.85
CA LEU A 264 -11.52 -28.66 1.54
C LEU A 264 -10.42 -29.70 1.72
N ARG A 265 -10.76 -30.96 1.40
CA ARG A 265 -9.78 -32.01 1.08
C ARG A 265 -9.11 -31.63 -0.22
N VAL A 266 -7.78 -31.63 -0.25
CA VAL A 266 -7.01 -31.60 -1.50
C VAL A 266 -6.11 -32.82 -1.53
N SER A 267 -6.39 -33.72 -2.47
CA SER A 267 -5.52 -34.81 -2.91
C SER A 267 -4.85 -34.40 -4.21
N GLY A 268 -3.52 -34.48 -4.30
CA GLY A 268 -2.81 -34.31 -5.58
C GLY A 268 -1.31 -34.12 -5.41
N GLN A 269 -0.53 -35.09 -5.90
CA GLN A 269 0.94 -35.04 -6.00
C GLN A 269 1.39 -34.09 -7.12
N LEU A 270 2.45 -33.31 -6.88
CA LEU A 270 3.19 -32.59 -7.93
C LEU A 270 4.57 -33.23 -8.14
N ARG A 271 4.90 -33.49 -9.42
CA ARG A 271 6.25 -33.83 -9.90
C ARG A 271 6.98 -32.57 -10.36
N LEU A 272 8.29 -32.53 -10.10
CA LEU A 272 9.21 -31.44 -10.42
C LEU A 272 9.92 -31.64 -11.78
N GLY A 273 10.18 -30.52 -12.46
CA GLY A 273 11.11 -30.33 -13.57
C GLY A 273 10.79 -28.99 -14.24
N GLY A 274 11.70 -28.08 -14.62
CA GLY A 274 13.15 -28.02 -14.61
C GLY A 274 13.58 -27.07 -15.76
N ARG A 275 14.51 -26.14 -15.45
CA ARG A 275 15.44 -25.37 -16.33
C ARG A 275 15.22 -23.85 -16.52
N ARG A 276 16.38 -23.19 -16.48
CA ARG A 276 16.73 -21.77 -16.47
C ARG A 276 16.65 -21.12 -17.87
N GLY A 277 16.47 -19.81 -17.89
CA GLY A 277 16.87 -18.93 -18.99
C GLY A 277 17.36 -17.59 -18.43
N GLU A 278 18.61 -17.24 -18.72
CA GLU A 278 19.24 -15.95 -18.42
C GLU A 278 18.83 -14.91 -19.47
N VAL A 279 18.66 -13.65 -19.05
CA VAL A 279 18.58 -12.49 -19.95
C VAL A 279 19.54 -11.43 -19.43
N LEU A 280 20.57 -11.15 -20.23
CA LEU A 280 21.61 -10.15 -20.04
C LEU A 280 21.05 -8.77 -20.43
N PHE A 281 21.06 -7.80 -19.50
CA PHE A 281 20.90 -6.37 -19.83
C PHE A 281 22.18 -5.64 -19.46
N VAL A 282 22.74 -4.96 -20.45
CA VAL A 282 23.99 -4.19 -20.41
C VAL A 282 23.72 -2.80 -19.80
N GLY A 283 24.49 -2.45 -18.77
CA GLY A 283 25.00 -1.07 -18.59
C GLY A 283 24.17 -0.09 -17.75
N MET A 284 24.03 -0.36 -16.45
CA MET A 284 24.08 0.62 -15.35
C MET A 284 24.21 -0.21 -14.06
N GLU A 285 25.42 -0.31 -13.51
CA GLU A 285 25.64 -0.99 -12.23
C GLU A 285 25.02 -0.17 -11.09
N LEU A 286 23.80 -0.52 -10.70
CA LEU A 286 23.26 -0.18 -9.39
C LEU A 286 24.05 -0.98 -8.35
N HIS A 287 25.17 -0.42 -7.87
CA HIS A 287 25.97 -0.97 -6.78
C HIS A 287 25.26 -0.79 -5.43
N TYR A 288 24.09 -1.42 -5.22
CA TYR A 288 23.52 -1.66 -3.89
C TYR A 288 22.61 -2.89 -3.95
N ASP A 289 23.11 -4.04 -3.50
CA ASP A 289 22.32 -5.24 -3.23
C ASP A 289 21.38 -5.00 -2.03
N LEU A 290 20.27 -4.28 -2.23
CA LEU A 290 19.23 -4.03 -1.21
C LEU A 290 17.84 -4.50 -1.69
N PHE A 291 17.81 -5.65 -2.36
CA PHE A 291 16.58 -6.33 -2.75
C PHE A 291 16.19 -7.42 -1.75
N TYR A 292 15.08 -7.21 -1.07
CA TYR A 292 14.50 -8.25 -0.23
C TYR A 292 13.47 -9.05 -1.03
N THR A 293 13.82 -10.28 -1.38
CA THR A 293 12.81 -11.27 -1.80
C THR A 293 12.09 -11.78 -0.56
N VAL A 294 10.83 -12.21 -0.70
CA VAL A 294 10.08 -12.82 0.42
C VAL A 294 10.87 -13.97 1.06
N SER A 295 11.58 -14.76 0.26
CA SER A 295 12.46 -15.83 0.72
C SER A 295 13.70 -15.35 1.48
N HIS A 296 14.18 -14.12 1.27
CA HIS A 296 15.26 -13.55 2.07
C HIS A 296 14.76 -13.07 3.43
N ILE A 297 13.56 -12.46 3.49
CA ILE A 297 12.97 -11.89 4.72
C ILE A 297 12.59 -12.96 5.74
N LEU A 298 12.14 -14.12 5.27
CA LEU A 298 11.58 -15.16 6.12
C LEU A 298 12.58 -16.22 6.59
N LYS A 299 13.84 -16.13 6.19
CA LYS A 299 14.93 -16.93 6.78
C LYS A 299 15.26 -16.43 8.19
#